data_AF-A0A7K4CBI6-F1
#
_entry.id   AF-A0A7K4CBI6-F1
#
_cell.length_a   1.000
_cell.length_b   1.000
_cell.length_c   1.000
_cell.angle_alpha   90.00
_cell.angle_beta   90.00
_cell.angle_gamma   90.00
#
_symmetry.space_group_name_H-M   'P 1'
#
loop_
_entity.id
_entity.type
_entity.pdbx_description
1 polymer ?
#
loop_
_entity_poly.entity_id
_entity_poly.type
_entity_poly.pdbx_seq_one_letter_code
_entity_poly.pdbx_strand_id
1 'polypeptide(L)'
;MIDVRIFAIGCVIGSLILAYLAWIRPQKDIVALSTPIYSFLFFVAPSDVSVTIFLELLYAVSLTILLIRLNLRFGEAPESGRSGETVLKDPLKSYCETVRGNGGEISHEVAHFAAVVFARFAQGEYLAAVSVADAATADIEGNSTFPALKTAFCIVREHAILLEESAGQPDAFLEFSTPDAGALAKPLPPQNKINDRFEVSLENALLLLFAAAWNGSEKDRLLLLNGQSFAQKLMQ
;
A
#
# COMPACT_ATOMS: atom_id res chain seq x y z
N MET A 1 -49.80 1.19 -7.93
CA MET A 1 -49.43 -0.12 -7.31
C MET A 1 -48.39 -0.90 -8.13
N ILE A 2 -48.31 -0.69 -9.46
CA ILE A 2 -47.32 -1.35 -10.33
C ILE A 2 -45.93 -0.69 -10.23
N ASP A 3 -45.85 0.63 -10.06
CA ASP A 3 -44.57 1.37 -9.94
C ASP A 3 -43.73 0.96 -8.73
N VAL A 4 -44.39 0.71 -7.58
CA VAL A 4 -43.71 0.28 -6.33
C VAL A 4 -43.04 -1.08 -6.51
N ARG A 5 -43.63 -1.98 -7.32
CA ARG A 5 -43.07 -3.30 -7.59
C ARG A 5 -41.87 -3.22 -8.53
N ILE A 6 -41.89 -2.31 -9.50
CA ILE A 6 -40.77 -2.09 -10.44
C ILE A 6 -39.56 -1.52 -9.69
N PHE A 7 -39.78 -0.57 -8.77
CA PHE A 7 -38.73 -0.02 -7.93
C PHE A 7 -38.11 -1.08 -7.01
N ALA A 8 -38.93 -1.93 -6.41
CA ALA A 8 -38.47 -3.03 -5.55
C ALA A 8 -37.62 -4.06 -6.32
N ILE A 9 -38.03 -4.44 -7.54
CA ILE A 9 -37.28 -5.36 -8.39
C ILE A 9 -35.92 -4.76 -8.80
N GLY A 10 -35.88 -3.46 -9.10
CA GLY A 10 -34.62 -2.74 -9.39
C GLY A 10 -33.65 -2.74 -8.21
N CYS A 11 -34.15 -2.60 -6.97
CA CYS A 11 -33.34 -2.63 -5.76
C CYS A 11 -32.73 -4.01 -5.48
N VAL A 12 -33.51 -5.09 -5.68
CA VAL A 12 -33.04 -6.48 -5.52
C VAL A 12 -31.95 -6.81 -6.53
N ILE A 13 -32.15 -6.44 -7.80
CA ILE A 13 -31.17 -6.67 -8.86
C ILE A 13 -29.87 -5.88 -8.58
N GLY A 14 -29.98 -4.61 -8.18
CA GLY A 14 -28.82 -3.79 -7.82
C GLY A 14 -28.02 -4.36 -6.65
N SER A 15 -28.70 -4.92 -5.64
CA SER A 15 -28.04 -5.56 -4.52
C SER A 15 -27.32 -6.87 -4.87
N LEU A 16 -27.86 -7.66 -5.82
CA LEU A 16 -27.22 -8.88 -6.30
C LEU A 16 -25.98 -8.56 -7.14
N ILE A 17 -26.03 -7.49 -7.95
CA ILE A 17 -24.89 -7.02 -8.74
C ILE A 17 -23.76 -6.50 -7.83
N LEU A 18 -24.07 -5.74 -6.78
CA LEU A 18 -23.09 -5.27 -5.80
C LEU A 18 -22.44 -6.43 -5.01
N ALA A 19 -23.23 -7.42 -4.59
CA ALA A 19 -22.71 -8.61 -3.91
C ALA A 19 -21.78 -9.43 -4.83
N TYR A 20 -22.13 -9.54 -6.12
CA TYR A 20 -21.31 -10.21 -7.13
C TYR A 20 -20.00 -9.46 -7.39
N LEU A 21 -20.03 -8.13 -7.50
CA LEU A 21 -18.83 -7.31 -7.68
C LEU A 21 -17.90 -7.34 -6.46
N ALA A 22 -18.46 -7.38 -5.24
CA ALA A 22 -17.70 -7.49 -4.01
C ALA A 22 -17.05 -8.87 -3.82
N TRP A 23 -17.63 -9.93 -4.40
CA TRP A 23 -17.06 -11.28 -4.39
C TRP A 23 -15.80 -11.41 -5.24
N ILE A 24 -15.68 -10.63 -6.32
CA ILE A 24 -14.57 -10.70 -7.27
C ILE A 24 -13.34 -9.90 -6.79
N ARG A 25 -13.49 -8.99 -5.81
CA ARG A 25 -12.35 -8.24 -5.25
C ARG A 25 -11.66 -8.97 -4.08
N PRO A 26 -10.32 -8.98 -4.02
CA PRO A 26 -9.55 -9.69 -3.00
C PRO A 26 -9.67 -9.07 -1.58
N GLN A 27 -10.09 -7.81 -1.47
CA GLN A 27 -10.50 -7.20 -0.20
C GLN A 27 -12.01 -7.34 -0.06
N LYS A 28 -12.46 -8.36 0.70
CA LYS A 28 -13.87 -8.68 0.91
C LYS A 28 -14.58 -7.56 1.66
N ASP A 29 -15.33 -6.75 0.93
CA ASP A 29 -16.08 -5.62 1.49
C ASP A 29 -17.39 -6.15 2.11
N ILE A 30 -17.36 -6.34 3.44
CA ILE A 30 -18.47 -6.94 4.22
C ILE A 30 -19.77 -6.13 4.11
N VAL A 31 -19.68 -4.84 3.83
CA VAL A 31 -20.83 -3.94 3.64
C VAL A 31 -21.64 -4.33 2.40
N ALA A 32 -20.97 -4.69 1.30
CA ALA A 32 -21.61 -5.15 0.07
C ALA A 32 -22.22 -6.57 0.21
N LEU A 33 -21.70 -7.37 1.14
CA LEU A 33 -22.24 -8.70 1.45
C LEU A 33 -23.55 -8.62 2.25
N SER A 34 -23.75 -7.54 3.00
CA SER A 34 -24.94 -7.32 3.84
C SER A 34 -26.12 -6.71 3.06
N THR A 35 -25.85 -6.10 1.92
CA THR A 35 -26.84 -5.41 1.05
C THR A 35 -28.01 -6.30 0.62
N PRO A 36 -27.82 -7.59 0.26
CA PRO A 36 -28.91 -8.49 -0.13
C PRO A 36 -29.89 -8.78 1.00
N ILE A 37 -29.40 -8.79 2.25
CA ILE A 37 -30.20 -9.02 3.44
C ILE A 37 -31.14 -7.83 3.68
N TYR A 38 -30.64 -6.60 3.52
CA TYR A 38 -31.45 -5.38 3.59
C TYR A 38 -32.52 -5.33 2.49
N SER A 39 -32.18 -5.73 1.25
CA SER A 39 -33.11 -5.75 0.13
C SER A 39 -34.25 -6.77 0.32
N PHE A 40 -33.93 -7.94 0.88
CA PHE A 40 -34.93 -8.97 1.19
C PHE A 40 -35.88 -8.54 2.32
N LEU A 41 -35.37 -7.85 3.35
CA LEU A 41 -36.18 -7.23 4.41
C LEU A 41 -37.16 -6.19 3.85
N PHE A 42 -36.73 -5.36 2.90
CA PHE A 42 -37.60 -4.39 2.21
C PHE A 42 -38.67 -5.05 1.33
N PHE A 43 -38.40 -6.22 0.76
CA PHE A 43 -39.33 -6.90 -0.15
C PHE A 43 -40.48 -7.62 0.60
N VAL A 44 -40.22 -8.10 1.82
CA VAL A 44 -41.16 -8.94 2.58
C VAL A 44 -42.07 -8.13 3.52
N ALA A 45 -41.72 -6.89 3.87
CA ALA A 45 -42.40 -6.12 4.89
C ALA A 45 -43.44 -5.12 4.34
N PRO A 46 -44.76 -5.29 4.62
CA PRO A 46 -45.72 -4.20 4.53
C PRO A 46 -45.39 -3.17 5.61
N SER A 47 -45.53 -1.89 5.28
CA SER A 47 -45.21 -0.75 6.15
C SER A 47 -45.91 -0.81 7.51
N ASP A 48 -45.20 -1.29 8.52
CA ASP A 48 -45.54 -1.14 9.92
C ASP A 48 -44.31 -0.65 10.69
N VAL A 49 -44.53 0.25 11.64
CA VAL A 49 -43.54 0.94 12.48
C VAL A 49 -42.50 -0.02 13.08
N SER A 50 -42.89 -1.27 13.32
CA SER A 50 -42.02 -2.36 13.77
C SER A 50 -40.82 -2.59 12.84
N VAL A 51 -41.01 -2.54 11.52
CA VAL A 51 -39.97 -2.80 10.50
C VAL A 51 -38.91 -1.71 10.53
N THR A 52 -39.33 -0.46 10.73
CA THR A 52 -38.42 0.68 10.87
C THR A 52 -37.52 0.54 12.09
N ILE A 53 -38.08 0.12 13.23
CA ILE A 53 -37.31 -0.12 14.47
C ILE A 53 -36.31 -1.28 14.27
N PHE A 54 -36.72 -2.36 13.60
CA PHE A 54 -35.82 -3.47 13.29
C PHE A 54 -34.70 -3.06 12.32
N LEU A 55 -34.99 -2.23 11.32
CA LEU A 55 -33.97 -1.70 10.40
C LEU A 55 -33.00 -0.76 11.13
N GLU A 56 -33.50 0.10 12.01
CA GLU A 56 -32.67 1.03 12.78
C GLU A 56 -31.77 0.28 13.76
N LEU A 57 -32.26 -0.79 14.39
CA LEU A 57 -31.48 -1.68 15.23
C LEU A 57 -30.39 -2.41 14.44
N LEU A 58 -30.73 -3.00 13.28
CA LEU A 58 -29.75 -3.67 12.41
C LEU A 58 -28.70 -2.70 11.88
N TYR A 59 -29.11 -1.48 11.53
CA TYR A 59 -28.22 -0.42 11.10
C TYR A 59 -27.25 -0.01 12.22
N ALA A 60 -27.76 0.21 13.43
CA ALA A 60 -26.95 0.52 14.61
C ALA A 60 -25.96 -0.60 14.94
N VAL A 61 -26.39 -1.87 14.86
CA VAL A 61 -25.51 -3.03 15.04
C VAL A 61 -24.42 -3.07 13.97
N SER A 62 -24.76 -2.81 12.70
CA SER A 62 -23.79 -2.78 11.60
C SER A 62 -22.73 -1.68 11.80
N LEU A 63 -23.16 -0.50 12.26
CA LEU A 63 -22.28 0.64 12.53
C LEU A 63 -21.39 0.38 13.75
N THR A 64 -21.92 -0.27 14.78
CA THR A 64 -21.15 -0.67 15.97
C THR A 64 -20.08 -1.71 15.62
N ILE A 65 -20.41 -2.70 14.80
CA ILE A 65 -19.44 -3.70 14.32
C ILE A 65 -18.37 -3.03 13.45
N LEU A 66 -18.76 -2.10 12.58
CA LEU A 66 -17.82 -1.30 11.79
C LEU A 66 -16.90 -0.48 12.69
N LEU A 67 -17.43 0.17 13.72
CA LEU A 67 -16.69 0.98 14.69
C LEU A 67 -15.70 0.13 15.50
N ILE A 68 -16.11 -1.05 15.97
CA ILE A 68 -15.24 -2.00 16.67
C ILE A 68 -14.13 -2.47 15.74
N ARG A 69 -14.44 -2.80 14.48
CA ARG A 69 -13.44 -3.26 13.53
C ARG A 69 -12.46 -2.16 13.13
N LEU A 70 -12.94 -0.93 13.03
CA LEU A 70 -12.14 0.27 12.82
C LEU A 70 -11.23 0.50 14.03
N ASN A 71 -11.76 0.40 15.25
CA ASN A 71 -10.98 0.52 16.47
C ASN A 71 -9.99 -0.64 16.67
N LEU A 72 -10.29 -1.86 16.23
CA LEU A 72 -9.31 -2.95 16.24
C LEU A 72 -8.24 -2.78 15.16
N ARG A 73 -8.59 -2.18 14.01
CA ARG A 73 -7.64 -1.92 12.91
C ARG A 73 -6.75 -0.70 13.15
N PHE A 74 -7.22 0.29 13.91
CA PHE A 74 -6.49 1.54 14.19
C PHE A 74 -6.11 1.73 15.67
N GLY A 75 -6.70 0.97 16.59
CA GLY A 75 -6.47 1.04 18.03
C GLY A 75 -5.42 0.05 18.55
N GLU A 76 -4.82 -0.78 17.70
CA GLU A 76 -3.50 -1.35 17.98
C GLU A 76 -2.41 -0.29 17.72
N ALA A 77 -2.44 0.78 18.52
CA ALA A 77 -1.26 1.54 18.87
C ALA A 77 -0.93 1.21 20.34
N PRO A 78 0.28 0.69 20.62
CA PRO A 78 0.53 -0.12 21.80
C PRO A 78 0.77 0.76 23.02
N GLU A 79 0.02 0.53 24.09
CA GLU A 79 0.51 0.90 25.41
C GLU A 79 1.33 -0.25 26.00
N SER A 80 2.52 0.14 26.47
CA SER A 80 3.37 -0.55 27.44
C SER A 80 4.25 -1.71 26.95
N GLY A 81 5.44 -1.33 26.48
CA GLY A 81 6.64 -1.61 27.26
C GLY A 81 7.22 -3.02 27.18
N ARG A 82 8.08 -3.24 26.18
CA ARG A 82 9.41 -3.87 26.34
C ARG A 82 10.06 -4.06 24.97
N SER A 83 11.34 -3.75 24.92
CA SER A 83 12.29 -4.15 23.89
C SER A 83 12.00 -5.56 23.34
N GLY A 84 11.83 -5.69 22.01
CA GLY A 84 11.79 -6.97 21.30
C GLY A 84 10.67 -7.11 20.27
N GLU A 85 11.03 -7.08 18.98
CA GLU A 85 10.33 -7.75 17.88
C GLU A 85 8.96 -7.23 17.38
N THR A 86 8.98 -6.10 16.68
CA THR A 86 8.12 -5.98 15.48
C THR A 86 8.75 -6.83 14.37
N VAL A 87 8.38 -8.11 14.29
CA VAL A 87 9.03 -9.12 13.45
C VAL A 87 8.84 -8.82 11.96
N LEU A 88 9.80 -8.14 11.34
CA LEU A 88 10.02 -8.24 9.90
C LEU A 88 10.26 -9.72 9.56
N LYS A 89 9.59 -10.26 8.54
CA LYS A 89 9.86 -11.63 8.08
C LYS A 89 11.31 -11.76 7.62
N ASP A 90 11.85 -12.96 7.80
CA ASP A 90 13.28 -13.23 7.78
C ASP A 90 14.10 -12.79 6.54
N PRO A 91 13.59 -12.73 5.28
CA PRO A 91 14.41 -12.18 4.19
C PRO A 91 14.53 -10.65 4.23
N LEU A 92 13.46 -9.94 4.63
CA LEU A 92 13.43 -8.48 4.72
C LEU A 92 14.27 -7.97 5.88
N LYS A 93 14.22 -8.67 7.02
CA LYS A 93 14.98 -8.30 8.21
C LYS A 93 16.48 -8.30 7.93
N SER A 94 16.98 -9.39 7.33
CA SER A 94 18.40 -9.53 6.96
C SER A 94 18.84 -8.46 5.96
N TYR A 95 17.98 -8.11 5.01
CA TYR A 95 18.26 -7.03 4.07
C TYR A 95 18.32 -5.66 4.75
N CYS A 96 17.34 -5.30 5.60
CA CYS A 96 17.35 -4.04 6.34
C CYS A 96 18.61 -3.90 7.23
N GLU A 97 19.05 -4.99 7.86
CA GLU A 97 20.28 -5.03 8.66
C GLU A 97 21.54 -4.84 7.80
N THR A 98 21.56 -5.42 6.59
CA THR A 98 22.66 -5.25 5.62
C THR A 98 22.75 -3.79 5.16
N VAL A 99 21.62 -3.17 4.80
CA VAL A 99 21.56 -1.75 4.43
C VAL A 99 21.92 -0.87 5.62
N ARG A 100 21.59 -1.25 6.86
CA ARG A 100 22.03 -0.52 8.07
C ARG A 100 23.54 -0.57 8.27
N GLY A 101 24.17 -1.70 7.95
CA GLY A 101 25.63 -1.86 8.06
C GLY A 101 26.40 -1.17 6.93
N ASN A 102 25.79 -1.03 5.76
CA ASN A 102 26.43 -0.49 4.56
C ASN A 102 26.07 0.98 4.29
N GLY A 103 24.95 1.45 4.83
CA GLY A 103 24.49 2.83 4.77
C GLY A 103 25.01 3.63 5.96
N GLY A 104 25.59 4.79 5.69
CA GLY A 104 25.86 5.79 6.72
C GLY A 104 24.57 6.26 7.40
N GLU A 105 24.70 7.10 8.42
CA GLU A 105 23.56 7.64 9.17
C GLU A 105 22.54 8.29 8.22
N ILE A 106 21.34 7.69 8.11
CA ILE A 106 20.26 8.16 7.24
C ILE A 106 19.50 9.24 8.02
N SER A 107 19.43 10.45 7.47
CA SER A 107 18.62 11.52 8.05
C SER A 107 17.17 11.06 8.23
N HIS A 108 16.58 11.39 9.39
CA HIS A 108 15.20 11.05 9.69
C HIS A 108 14.22 11.62 8.65
N GLU A 109 14.51 12.79 8.07
CA GLU A 109 13.65 13.42 7.05
C GLU A 109 13.68 12.61 5.74
N VAL A 110 14.87 12.20 5.30
CA VAL A 110 15.04 11.36 4.11
C VAL A 110 14.39 9.97 4.31
N ALA A 111 14.51 9.41 5.51
CA ALA A 111 13.87 8.14 5.86
C ALA A 111 12.34 8.25 5.86
N HIS A 112 11.79 9.38 6.32
CA HIS A 112 10.36 9.66 6.25
C HIS A 112 9.88 9.74 4.81
N PHE A 113 10.59 10.48 3.95
CA PHE A 113 10.26 10.54 2.52
C PHE A 113 10.32 9.17 1.86
N ALA A 114 11.32 8.35 2.18
CA ALA A 114 11.44 6.99 1.66
C ALA A 114 10.23 6.13 2.04
N ALA A 115 9.75 6.25 3.29
CA ALA A 115 8.56 5.54 3.76
C ALA A 115 7.31 5.95 2.97
N VAL A 116 7.10 7.26 2.82
CA VAL A 116 5.94 7.82 2.14
C VAL A 116 5.94 7.44 0.65
N VAL A 117 7.07 7.60 -0.05
CA VAL A 117 7.20 7.21 -1.47
C VAL A 117 6.89 5.73 -1.65
N PHE A 118 7.48 4.86 -0.83
CA PHE A 118 7.23 3.42 -0.91
C PHE A 118 5.73 3.09 -0.71
N ALA A 119 5.09 3.66 0.31
CA ALA A 119 3.69 3.37 0.59
C ALA A 119 2.74 3.89 -0.49
N ARG A 120 2.97 5.11 -1.00
CA ARG A 120 2.16 5.68 -2.09
C ARG A 120 2.30 4.87 -3.37
N PHE A 121 3.53 4.46 -3.71
CA PHE A 121 3.78 3.58 -4.85
C PHE A 121 3.08 2.24 -4.69
N ALA A 122 3.18 1.60 -3.52
CA ALA A 122 2.51 0.32 -3.24
C ALA A 122 0.97 0.41 -3.27
N GLN A 123 0.41 1.59 -3.02
CA GLN A 123 -1.02 1.88 -3.12
C GLN A 123 -1.49 2.20 -4.54
N GLY A 124 -0.56 2.36 -5.50
CA GLY A 124 -0.86 2.77 -6.87
C GLY A 124 -1.07 4.28 -7.03
N GLU A 125 -0.69 5.08 -6.04
CA GLU A 125 -0.75 6.55 -6.11
C GLU A 125 0.55 7.12 -6.71
N TYR A 126 0.75 6.91 -8.01
CA TYR A 126 2.01 7.21 -8.69
C TYR A 126 2.34 8.72 -8.72
N LEU A 127 1.39 9.59 -9.05
CA LEU A 127 1.60 11.04 -9.02
C LEU A 127 2.00 11.57 -7.63
N ALA A 128 1.37 11.04 -6.58
CA ALA A 128 1.73 11.41 -5.21
C ALA A 128 3.16 10.94 -4.88
N ALA A 129 3.52 9.71 -5.27
CA ALA A 129 4.89 9.20 -5.10
C ALA A 129 5.93 10.06 -5.83
N VAL A 130 5.65 10.52 -7.05
CA VAL A 130 6.52 11.43 -7.83
C VAL A 130 6.76 12.74 -7.08
N SER A 131 5.69 13.38 -6.60
CA SER A 131 5.81 14.67 -5.90
C SER A 131 6.68 14.60 -4.64
N VAL A 132 6.57 13.50 -3.88
CA VAL A 132 7.37 13.28 -2.68
C VAL A 132 8.81 12.90 -3.02
N ALA A 133 9.02 12.11 -4.09
CA ALA A 133 10.35 11.79 -4.57
C ALA A 133 11.11 13.04 -5.05
N ASP A 134 10.43 13.97 -5.74
CA ASP A 134 11.01 15.26 -6.13
C ASP A 134 11.47 16.06 -4.91
N ALA A 135 10.62 16.17 -3.88
CA ALA A 135 10.98 16.84 -2.63
C ALA A 135 12.19 16.18 -1.94
N ALA A 136 12.23 14.85 -1.92
CA ALA A 136 13.34 14.10 -1.33
C ALA A 136 14.66 14.30 -2.09
N THR A 137 14.63 14.29 -3.43
CA THR A 137 15.84 14.47 -4.23
C THR A 137 16.46 15.86 -4.08
N ALA A 138 15.64 16.90 -3.91
CA ALA A 138 16.10 18.26 -3.65
C ALA A 138 16.78 18.40 -2.28
N ASP A 139 16.28 17.67 -1.27
CA ASP A 139 16.84 17.67 0.08
C ASP A 139 18.18 16.91 0.17
N ILE A 140 18.29 15.79 -0.56
CA ILE A 140 19.51 14.95 -0.58
C ILE A 140 20.69 15.66 -1.27
N GLU A 141 20.45 16.61 -2.17
CA GLU A 141 21.51 17.37 -2.88
C GLU A 141 22.42 18.18 -1.97
N GLY A 142 21.98 18.49 -0.74
CA GLY A 142 22.78 19.23 0.23
C GLY A 142 23.65 18.37 1.16
N ASN A 143 23.40 17.06 1.29
CA ASN A 143 23.85 16.30 2.48
C ASN A 143 24.18 14.80 2.27
N SER A 144 24.70 14.42 1.10
CA SER A 144 24.73 13.00 0.70
C SER A 144 25.86 12.16 1.31
N THR A 145 25.55 11.36 2.34
CA THR A 145 26.36 10.19 2.77
C THR A 145 25.98 8.90 2.01
N PHE A 146 24.88 8.90 1.23
CA PHE A 146 24.36 7.67 0.60
C PHE A 146 23.85 7.87 -0.84
N PRO A 147 24.72 7.79 -1.87
CA PRO A 147 24.38 8.08 -3.27
C PRO A 147 23.35 7.10 -3.86
N ALA A 148 23.40 5.82 -3.46
CA ALA A 148 22.45 4.80 -3.89
C ALA A 148 20.99 5.16 -3.57
N LEU A 149 20.75 5.89 -2.47
CA LEU A 149 19.41 6.28 -2.07
C LEU A 149 18.84 7.39 -2.97
N LYS A 150 19.67 8.36 -3.39
CA LYS A 150 19.27 9.36 -4.39
C LYS A 150 18.87 8.67 -5.69
N THR A 151 19.68 7.72 -6.14
CA THR A 151 19.39 6.93 -7.35
C THR A 151 18.07 6.16 -7.21
N ALA A 152 17.79 5.57 -6.05
CA ALA A 152 16.53 4.87 -5.81
C ALA A 152 15.30 5.80 -5.90
N PHE A 153 15.36 7.00 -5.33
CA PHE A 153 14.27 7.98 -5.50
C PHE A 153 14.06 8.35 -6.96
N CYS A 154 15.14 8.58 -7.72
CA CYS A 154 15.03 8.91 -9.14
C CYS A 154 14.45 7.77 -9.98
N ILE A 155 14.87 6.52 -9.72
CA ILE A 155 14.35 5.33 -10.43
C ILE A 155 12.85 5.16 -10.16
N VAL A 156 12.43 5.23 -8.90
CA VAL A 156 11.00 5.09 -8.54
C VAL A 156 10.17 6.20 -9.15
N ARG A 157 10.68 7.43 -9.17
CA ARG A 157 10.04 8.58 -9.81
C ARG A 157 9.83 8.35 -11.30
N GLU A 158 10.87 7.96 -12.04
CA GLU A 158 10.79 7.71 -13.48
C GLU A 158 9.77 6.61 -13.80
N HIS A 159 9.82 5.51 -13.06
CA HIS A 159 8.86 4.42 -13.23
C HIS A 159 7.43 4.82 -12.87
N ALA A 160 7.25 5.63 -11.83
CA ALA A 160 5.92 6.13 -11.45
C ALA A 160 5.32 7.04 -12.55
N ILE A 161 6.13 7.87 -13.21
CA ILE A 161 5.68 8.67 -14.36
C ILE A 161 5.26 7.77 -15.52
N LEU A 162 6.08 6.77 -15.86
CA LEU A 162 5.77 5.84 -16.95
C LEU A 162 4.48 5.05 -16.69
N LEU A 163 4.27 4.61 -15.44
CA LEU A 163 3.06 3.90 -15.04
C LEU A 163 1.81 4.79 -15.09
N GLU A 164 1.92 6.05 -14.68
CA GLU A 164 0.83 7.02 -14.76
C GLU A 164 0.44 7.31 -16.22
N GLU A 165 1.42 7.52 -17.09
CA GLU A 165 1.21 7.76 -18.52
C GLU A 165 0.78 6.50 -19.28
N SER A 166 0.77 5.34 -18.61
CA SER A 166 0.60 4.02 -19.23
C SER A 166 1.57 3.83 -20.41
N ALA A 167 2.75 4.43 -20.30
CA ALA A 167 3.79 4.41 -21.32
C ALA A 167 4.48 3.04 -21.34
N GLY A 168 4.94 2.64 -22.53
CA GLY A 168 5.79 1.46 -22.67
C GLY A 168 7.17 1.67 -22.04
N GLN A 169 8.00 0.63 -22.09
CA GLN A 169 9.38 0.71 -21.62
C GLN A 169 10.17 1.75 -22.45
N PRO A 170 10.90 2.68 -21.81
CA PRO A 170 11.70 3.68 -22.52
C PRO A 170 12.99 3.08 -23.09
N ASP A 171 13.52 3.69 -24.16
CA ASP A 171 14.77 3.28 -24.81
C ASP A 171 16.01 3.49 -23.90
N ALA A 172 15.90 4.41 -22.93
CA ALA A 172 16.90 4.67 -21.91
C ALA A 172 16.20 4.85 -20.56
N PHE A 173 16.74 4.25 -19.50
CA PHE A 173 16.22 4.33 -18.14
C PHE A 173 17.36 4.43 -17.12
N LEU A 174 17.04 4.96 -15.94
CA LEU A 174 17.99 5.05 -14.84
C LEU A 174 18.27 3.67 -14.22
N GLU A 175 19.53 3.41 -13.93
CA GLU A 175 20.00 2.15 -13.36
C GLU A 175 21.00 2.38 -12.24
N PHE A 176 21.07 1.44 -11.31
CA PHE A 176 22.10 1.43 -10.28
C PHE A 176 23.47 1.15 -10.88
N SER A 177 24.48 1.84 -10.37
CA SER A 177 25.87 1.65 -10.80
C SER A 177 26.54 0.52 -10.00
N THR A 178 27.63 -0.06 -10.54
CA THR A 178 28.44 -1.08 -9.88
C THR A 178 28.87 -0.75 -8.43
N PRO A 179 29.23 0.50 -8.05
CA PRO A 179 29.51 0.84 -6.65
C PRO A 179 28.30 0.69 -5.71
N ASP A 180 27.08 0.81 -6.22
CA ASP A 180 25.86 0.70 -5.42
C ASP A 180 25.47 -0.76 -5.14
N ALA A 181 26.12 -1.72 -5.83
CA ALA A 181 25.77 -3.14 -5.78
C ALA A 181 25.79 -3.74 -4.37
N GLY A 182 26.60 -3.21 -3.46
CA GLY A 182 26.63 -3.66 -2.07
C GLY A 182 25.39 -3.30 -1.25
N ALA A 183 24.56 -2.37 -1.72
CA ALA A 183 23.32 -1.95 -1.04
C ALA A 183 22.05 -2.58 -1.65
N LEU A 184 22.17 -3.27 -2.79
CA LEU A 184 21.02 -3.82 -3.52
C LEU A 184 20.58 -5.19 -2.98
N ALA A 185 19.29 -5.48 -3.06
CA ALA A 185 18.73 -6.76 -2.61
C ALA A 185 18.89 -7.87 -3.66
N LYS A 186 18.69 -7.53 -4.93
CA LYS A 186 18.84 -8.41 -6.10
C LYS A 186 20.11 -8.06 -6.87
N PRO A 187 20.88 -9.07 -7.34
CA PRO A 187 22.09 -8.82 -8.11
C PRO A 187 21.76 -8.11 -9.43
N LEU A 188 22.66 -7.22 -9.85
CA LEU A 188 22.52 -6.51 -11.12
C LEU A 188 22.46 -7.51 -12.29
N PRO A 189 21.44 -7.47 -13.15
CA PRO A 189 21.34 -8.39 -14.28
C PRO A 189 22.45 -8.11 -15.32
N PRO A 190 22.87 -9.13 -16.08
CA PRO A 190 23.85 -8.95 -17.16
C PRO A 190 23.31 -8.01 -18.24
N GLN A 191 24.20 -7.25 -18.88
CA GLN A 191 23.85 -6.20 -19.86
C GLN A 191 22.98 -6.69 -21.04
N ASN A 192 23.01 -7.99 -21.34
CA ASN A 192 22.26 -8.58 -22.45
C ASN A 192 20.74 -8.73 -22.20
N LYS A 193 20.24 -8.45 -20.99
CA LYS A 193 18.83 -8.63 -20.63
C LYS A 193 18.16 -7.31 -20.22
N ILE A 194 17.82 -6.49 -21.21
CA ILE A 194 17.30 -5.13 -21.00
C ILE A 194 15.98 -5.13 -20.20
N ASN A 195 15.06 -6.07 -20.48
CA ASN A 195 13.77 -6.16 -19.78
C ASN A 195 13.96 -6.49 -18.29
N ASP A 196 14.76 -7.52 -18.00
CA ASP A 196 15.08 -7.91 -16.62
C ASP A 196 15.76 -6.75 -15.86
N ARG A 197 16.56 -5.91 -16.54
CA ARG A 197 17.24 -4.75 -15.91
C ARG A 197 16.28 -3.66 -15.50
N PHE A 198 15.29 -3.35 -16.35
CA PHE A 198 14.27 -2.36 -16.03
C PHE A 198 13.47 -2.76 -14.80
N GLU A 199 12.92 -3.98 -14.78
CA GLU A 199 12.13 -4.48 -13.64
C GLU A 199 12.96 -4.60 -12.36
N VAL A 200 14.16 -5.21 -12.43
CA VAL A 200 15.03 -5.39 -11.26
C VAL A 200 15.54 -4.05 -10.72
N SER A 201 15.70 -3.01 -11.56
CA SER A 201 16.08 -1.68 -11.10
C SER A 201 15.00 -1.06 -10.21
N LEU A 202 13.72 -1.18 -10.59
CA LEU A 202 12.59 -0.70 -9.81
C LEU A 202 12.45 -1.49 -8.50
N GLU A 203 12.52 -2.81 -8.57
CA GLU A 203 12.42 -3.68 -7.38
C GLU A 203 13.50 -3.33 -6.36
N ASN A 204 14.76 -3.22 -6.80
CA ASN A 204 15.86 -2.83 -5.94
C ASN A 204 15.69 -1.43 -5.36
N ALA A 205 15.17 -0.47 -6.14
CA ALA A 205 14.92 0.88 -5.66
C ALA A 205 13.85 0.90 -4.58
N LEU A 206 12.72 0.21 -4.77
CA LEU A 206 11.64 0.11 -3.79
C LEU A 206 12.11 -0.60 -2.51
N LEU A 207 12.91 -1.66 -2.64
CA LEU A 207 13.48 -2.37 -1.50
C LEU A 207 14.46 -1.48 -0.73
N LEU A 208 15.32 -0.73 -1.42
CA LEU A 208 16.26 0.18 -0.78
C LEU A 208 15.53 1.31 -0.03
N LEU A 209 14.47 1.88 -0.60
CA LEU A 209 13.62 2.86 0.09
C LEU A 209 12.97 2.27 1.34
N PHE A 210 12.44 1.04 1.24
CA PHE A 210 11.87 0.34 2.40
C PHE A 210 12.91 0.15 3.52
N ALA A 211 14.11 -0.30 3.17
CA ALA A 211 15.18 -0.52 4.13
C ALA A 211 15.69 0.79 4.75
N ALA A 212 15.85 1.84 3.95
CA ALA A 212 16.23 3.17 4.43
C ALA A 212 15.19 3.75 5.40
N ALA A 213 13.91 3.65 5.05
CA ALA A 213 12.80 4.06 5.90
C ALA A 213 12.76 3.28 7.23
N TRP A 214 12.96 1.96 7.18
CA TRP A 214 12.96 1.10 8.36
C TRP A 214 14.07 1.47 9.35
N ASN A 215 15.25 1.82 8.83
CA ASN A 215 16.42 2.16 9.63
C ASN A 215 16.40 3.59 10.17
N GLY A 216 15.82 4.55 9.44
CA GLY A 216 15.87 5.97 9.81
C GLY A 216 14.59 6.57 10.41
N SER A 217 13.41 5.94 10.24
CA SER A 217 12.15 6.46 10.78
C SER A 217 11.39 5.41 11.59
N GLU A 218 11.45 5.54 12.93
CA GLU A 218 10.67 4.67 13.81
C GLU A 218 9.17 4.97 13.75
N LYS A 219 8.81 6.22 13.48
CA LYS A 219 7.42 6.70 13.42
C LYS A 219 6.65 6.07 12.26
N ASP A 220 7.33 5.81 11.15
CA ASP A 220 6.70 5.29 9.93
C ASP A 220 6.67 3.75 9.87
N ARG A 221 7.14 3.05 10.91
CA ARG A 221 7.17 1.57 10.94
C ARG A 221 5.80 0.94 10.73
N LEU A 222 4.72 1.53 11.26
CA LEU A 222 3.35 1.03 11.04
C LEU A 222 2.94 1.11 9.56
N LEU A 223 3.31 2.21 8.89
CA LEU A 223 3.06 2.42 7.48
C LEU A 223 3.87 1.44 6.62
N LEU A 224 5.11 1.14 7.00
CA LEU A 224 5.94 0.12 6.35
C LEU A 224 5.41 -1.30 6.56
N LEU A 225 4.92 -1.63 7.75
CA LEU A 225 4.33 -2.95 8.04
C LEU A 225 3.10 -3.22 7.17
N ASN A 226 2.28 -2.20 6.89
CA ASN A 226 1.15 -2.33 5.96
C ASN A 226 1.61 -2.71 4.53
N GLY A 227 2.77 -2.21 4.10
CA GLY A 227 3.38 -2.51 2.80
C GLY A 227 4.31 -3.73 2.78
N GLN A 228 4.48 -4.44 3.90
CA GLN A 228 5.43 -5.55 4.01
C GLN A 228 5.16 -6.69 3.01
N SER A 229 3.88 -6.99 2.76
CA SER A 229 3.49 -8.04 1.80
C SER A 229 3.88 -7.69 0.36
N PHE A 230 3.87 -6.40 0.01
CA PHE A 230 4.35 -5.91 -1.27
C PHE A 230 5.87 -6.04 -1.37
N ALA A 231 6.60 -5.59 -0.35
CA ALA A 231 8.07 -5.74 -0.31
C ALA A 231 8.52 -7.21 -0.38
N GLN A 232 7.77 -8.14 0.22
CA GLN A 232 8.07 -9.59 0.13
C GLN A 232 7.93 -10.13 -1.29
N LYS A 233 6.93 -9.66 -2.04
CA LYS A 233 6.74 -10.08 -3.43
C LYS A 233 7.88 -9.58 -4.31
N LEU A 234 8.39 -8.37 -4.05
CA LEU A 234 9.54 -7.82 -4.77
C LEU A 234 10.84 -8.59 -4.50
N MET A 235 10.92 -9.39 -3.42
CA MET A 235 12.09 -10.23 -3.14
C MET A 235 12.02 -11.63 -3.75
N GLN A 236 10.82 -12.08 -4.14
CA GLN A 236 10.62 -13.36 -4.82
C GLN A 236 11.04 -13.28 -6.29
#